data_AF-A0A3D1R3R5-F1
#
_entry.id   AF-A0A3D1R3R5-F1
#
_cell.length_a   1.000
_cell.length_b   1.000
_cell.length_c   1.000
_cell.angle_alpha   90.00
_cell.angle_beta   90.00
_cell.angle_gamma   90.00
#
_symmetry.space_group_name_H-M   'P 1'
#
loop_
_entity.id
_entity.type
_entity.pdbx_description
1 polymer ?
#
loop_
_entity_poly.entity_id
_entity_poly.type
_entity_poly.pdbx_seq_one_letter_code
_entity_poly.pdbx_strand_id
1 'polypeptide(L)' 'QAAGKKLQAMLALGASKPWPEALEAMTGERQIDATALLEYFAPLQGWLDQQNQGRACGWK' A
#
# COMPACT_ATOMS: atom_id res chain seq x y z
N GLN A 1 6.13 -14.45 -14.37
CA GLN A 1 5.26 -15.36 -13.59
C GLN A 1 5.57 -15.39 -12.06
N ALA A 2 6.50 -14.57 -11.54
CA ALA A 2 6.80 -14.55 -10.10
C ALA A 2 5.68 -13.96 -9.22
N ALA A 3 5.01 -12.90 -9.68
CA ALA A 3 3.91 -12.27 -8.92
C ALA A 3 2.72 -13.22 -8.70
N GLY A 4 2.32 -13.99 -9.72
CA GLY A 4 1.22 -14.95 -9.60
C GLY A 4 1.49 -16.04 -8.58
N LYS A 5 2.73 -16.54 -8.48
CA LYS A 5 3.12 -17.53 -7.45
C LYS A 5 3.01 -16.97 -6.03
N LYS A 6 3.45 -15.72 -5.82
CA LYS A 6 3.33 -15.04 -4.52
C LYS A 6 1.88 -14.83 -4.11
N LEU A 7 1.04 -14.36 -5.05
CA LEU A 7 -0.38 -14.19 -4.83
C LEU A 7 -1.08 -15.53 -4.53
N GLN A 8 -0.78 -16.58 -5.29
CA GLN A 8 -1.34 -17.91 -5.06
C GLN A 8 -0.95 -18.46 -3.68
N ALA A 9 0.31 -18.30 -3.28
CA ALA A 9 0.79 -18.73 -1.96
C ALA A 9 0.04 -18.01 -0.83
N MET A 10 -0.17 -16.70 -0.96
CA MET A 10 -0.96 -15.94 0.02
C MET A 10 -2.43 -16.39 0.05
N LEU A 11 -3.08 -16.52 -1.11
CA LEU A 11 -4.49 -16.96 -1.20
C LEU A 11 -4.70 -18.37 -0.63
N ALA A 12 -3.71 -19.26 -0.77
CA ALA A 12 -3.76 -20.62 -0.21
C ALA A 12 -3.75 -20.63 1.33
N LEU A 13 -3.22 -19.59 2.00
CA LEU A 13 -3.27 -19.47 3.46
C LEU A 13 -4.69 -19.21 3.97
N GLY A 14 -5.54 -18.53 3.19
CA GLY A 14 -6.92 -18.23 3.56
C GLY A 14 -7.05 -17.65 4.98
N ALA A 15 -8.01 -18.14 5.75
CA ALA A 15 -8.20 -17.76 7.16
C ALA A 15 -7.43 -18.64 8.15
N SER A 16 -6.54 -19.54 7.68
CA SER A 16 -5.81 -20.47 8.55
C SER A 16 -4.67 -19.81 9.33
N LYS A 17 -4.21 -18.64 8.87
CA LYS A 17 -3.13 -17.87 9.47
C LYS A 17 -3.58 -16.44 9.81
N PRO A 18 -3.02 -15.81 10.84
CA PRO A 18 -3.17 -14.37 11.07
C PRO A 18 -2.76 -13.57 9.84
N TRP A 19 -3.51 -12.51 9.53
CA TRP A 19 -3.27 -11.67 8.35
C TRP A 19 -1.83 -11.11 8.22
N PRO A 20 -1.05 -10.85 9.29
CA PRO A 20 0.34 -10.42 9.15
C PRO A 20 1.26 -11.51 8.59
N GLU A 21 1.00 -12.80 8.89
CA GLU A 21 1.77 -13.93 8.33
C GLU A 21 1.46 -14.10 6.84
N ALA A 22 0.20 -13.90 6.45
CA ALA A 22 -0.21 -13.93 5.06
C ALA A 22 0.38 -12.75 4.24
N LEU A 23 0.47 -11.57 4.85
CA LEU A 23 1.12 -10.40 4.26
C LEU A 23 2.62 -10.66 4.03
N GLU A 24 3.31 -11.17 5.04
CA GLU A 24 4.75 -11.48 4.98
C GLU A 24 5.08 -12.50 3.89
N ALA A 25 4.25 -13.53 3.69
CA ALA A 25 4.44 -14.50 2.62
C ALA A 25 4.40 -13.87 1.20
N MET A 26 3.74 -12.72 1.04
CA MET A 26 3.60 -12.02 -0.23
C MET A 26 4.63 -10.89 -0.41
N THR A 27 4.80 -10.05 0.62
CA THR A 27 5.58 -8.81 0.57
C THR A 27 6.96 -8.96 1.20
N GLY A 28 7.16 -9.94 2.07
CA GLY A 28 8.33 -10.05 2.94
C GLY A 28 8.23 -9.21 4.22
N GLU A 29 7.11 -8.51 4.44
CA GLU A 29 6.89 -7.62 5.58
C GLU A 29 5.64 -8.03 6.37
N ARG A 30 5.71 -7.89 7.70
CA ARG A 30 4.60 -8.20 8.60
C ARG A 30 3.68 -7.00 8.87
N GLN A 31 4.11 -5.80 8.51
CA GLN A 31 3.35 -4.57 8.70
C GLN A 31 2.92 -4.02 7.35
N ILE A 32 1.83 -3.26 7.35
CA ILE A 32 1.36 -2.57 6.15
C ILE A 32 2.29 -1.38 5.90
N ASP A 33 2.92 -1.35 4.72
CA ASP A 33 3.64 -0.20 4.20
C ASP A 33 2.72 0.64 3.29
N ALA A 34 2.49 1.89 3.66
CA ALA A 34 1.70 2.83 2.89
C ALA A 34 2.48 3.46 1.71
N THR A 35 3.80 3.24 1.62
CA THR A 35 4.67 3.83 0.60
C THR A 35 4.19 3.51 -0.81
N ALA A 36 3.80 2.26 -1.08
CA ALA A 36 3.27 1.89 -2.40
C ALA A 36 2.00 2.67 -2.79
N LEU A 37 1.15 3.01 -1.81
CA LEU A 37 -0.04 3.83 -2.03
C LEU A 37 0.34 5.30 -2.31
N LEU A 38 1.31 5.83 -1.56
CA LEU A 38 1.84 7.18 -1.77
C LEU A 38 2.50 7.31 -3.14
N GLU A 39 3.29 6.33 -3.56
CA GLU A 39 3.93 6.28 -4.88
C GLU A 39 2.90 6.27 -6.00
N TYR A 40 1.84 5.46 -5.86
CA TYR A 40 0.74 5.43 -6.83
C TYR A 40 0.07 6.80 -6.99
N PHE A 41 -0.10 7.55 -5.89
CA PHE A 41 -0.71 8.88 -5.90
C PHE A 41 0.26 10.05 -6.02
N ALA A 42 1.57 9.81 -6.16
CA ALA A 42 2.58 10.87 -6.20
C ALA A 42 2.31 11.94 -7.28
N PRO A 43 1.85 11.60 -8.51
CA PRO A 43 1.50 12.62 -9.51
C PRO A 43 0.33 13.52 -9.09
N LEU A 44 -0.68 12.94 -8.43
CA LEU A 44 -1.83 13.69 -7.92
C LEU A 44 -1.41 14.59 -6.76
N GLN A 45 -0.58 14.09 -5.85
CA GLN A 45 -0.03 14.89 -4.75
C GLN A 45 0.71 16.11 -5.28
N GLY A 46 1.60 15.93 -6.26
CA GLY A 46 2.33 17.05 -6.87
C GLY A 46 1.42 18.09 -7.54
N TRP A 47 0.33 17.65 -8.16
CA TRP A 47 -0.68 18.56 -8.70
C TRP A 47 -1.42 19.32 -7.58
N LEU A 48 -1.83 18.63 -6.52
CA LEU A 48 -2.51 19.24 -5.36
C LEU A 48 -1.61 20.27 -4.66
N ASP A 49 -0.30 19.99 -4.54
CA ASP A 49 0.67 20.91 -3.95
C ASP A 49 0.73 22.23 -4.72
N GLN A 50 0.66 22.18 -6.06
CA GLN A 50 0.58 23.39 -6.89
C GLN A 50 -0.74 24.14 -6.68
N GLN A 51 -1.87 23.43 -6.67
CA GLN A 51 -3.20 24.04 -6.52
C GLN A 51 -3.46 24.61 -5.11
N ASN A 52 -2.72 24.12 -4.11
CA ASN A 52 -2.86 24.53 -2.72
C ASN A 52 -1.91 25.67 -2.32
N GLN A 53 -1.08 26.17 -3.24
CA GLN A 53 -0.23 27.33 -2.99
C GLN A 53 -1.07 28.53 -2.54
N GLY A 54 -0.70 29.12 -1.40
CA GLY A 54 -1.41 30.26 -0.81
C GLY A 54 -2.71 29.92 -0.09
N ARG A 55 -3.06 28.64 0.06
CA ARG A 55 -4.28 28.20 0.76
C ARG A 55 -3.92 27.61 2.13
N ALA A 56 -4.73 27.88 3.14
CA ALA A 56 -4.67 27.15 4.40
C ALA A 56 -5.35 25.78 4.21
N CYS A 57 -4.56 24.73 4.09
CA CYS A 57 -5.04 23.35 3.99
C CYS A 57 -5.03 22.69 5.37
N GLY A 58 -6.15 22.08 5.73
CA GLY A 58 -6.37 21.44 7.04
C GLY A 58 -7.76 21.76 7.60
N TRP A 59 -8.08 21.22 8.76
CA TRP A 59 -9.32 21.45 9.49
C TRP A 59 -9.02 22.12 10.83
N LYS A 60 -10.01 22.83 11.39
CA LYS A 60 -9.93 23.44 12.72
C LYS A 60 -10.19 22.42 13.82
#